data_AF-A0AAE1WGL0-F1
#
_entry.id   AF-A0AAE1WGL0-F1
#
_cell.length_a   1.000
_cell.length_b   1.000
_cell.length_c   1.000
_cell.angle_alpha   90.00
_cell.angle_beta   90.00
_cell.angle_gamma   90.00
#
_symmetry.space_group_name_H-M   'P 1'
#
loop_
_entity.id
_entity.type
_entity.pdbx_description
1 polymer ?
#
loop_
_entity_poly.entity_id
_entity_poly.type
_entity_poly.pdbx_seq_one_letter_code
_entity_poly.pdbx_strand_id
1 'polypeptide(L)'
;MAANSLSNLAFLSFYSASLLLLLLPFQPFAASRGPFLPKYDADNATLPLTGICSAAVTINGYKCQEFDVTTDDGYILGVLRIPEGRAGGGGANRPPVLLQHGLLVDGISWLMNPPEESLPLILADNGFDVWISNLRGTQFSRRHLTIDPTNSEFWNWTWDELVIHDLQSVINFVFNQTGQKTHYVGHSMGTLIAMISLSEGIFDKVKSAALLCPIAYISHITSPLALVAARAFLGELAETFGPAEFNPRGEAAATFLEYVCAYPGVNCYNFLPAFTGNNCCLNASTSEAWVQNAPQATSTKNLVHFSQAVRSGVVSKYNYGSADANMKHYGVTSPPVQDLSKIPHDFPLFLGYGGQDALSDVEDVRILLDVLKSHDQDKIKVQYVEQYGHVDFIMGVDAKDLVYATLSREALAAKHAVGGSQGWDESVDFDSWASAQTFKVGDELEFKYTAGLHSVVELAGESAYKSCDIGSALDSLNGGSNTVKLSKPGTRYFACGTPGHCEQGMKVKITTAAADGSSSTTTPPSSKGAAPSTSAASAHLQSLGFFALVASLLVSLALFF
;
A
#
# COMPACT_ATOMS: atom_id res chain seq x y z
N MET A 1 15.03 -57.43 10.03
CA MET A 1 14.98 -57.51 8.54
C MET A 1 13.58 -57.69 7.94
N ALA A 2 12.49 -57.75 8.71
CA ALA A 2 11.12 -57.89 8.17
C ALA A 2 10.34 -56.56 8.03
N ALA A 3 10.78 -55.46 8.67
CA ALA A 3 10.05 -54.17 8.65
C ALA A 3 10.25 -53.36 7.34
N ASN A 4 11.34 -53.57 6.60
CA ASN A 4 11.59 -52.88 5.32
C ASN A 4 10.85 -53.48 4.12
N SER A 5 10.20 -54.65 4.29
CA SER A 5 9.46 -55.29 3.19
C SER A 5 8.02 -54.80 3.09
N LEU A 6 7.40 -54.40 4.21
CA LEU A 6 6.01 -53.94 4.25
C LEU A 6 5.86 -52.48 3.77
N SER A 7 6.84 -51.63 4.04
CA SER A 7 6.89 -50.25 3.53
C SER A 7 7.05 -50.20 2.02
N ASN A 8 7.88 -51.07 1.44
CA ASN A 8 8.07 -51.15 -0.02
C ASN A 8 6.83 -51.70 -0.76
N LEU A 9 6.08 -52.63 -0.17
CA LEU A 9 4.82 -53.09 -0.76
C LEU A 9 3.71 -52.03 -0.67
N ALA A 10 3.65 -51.25 0.41
CA ALA A 10 2.72 -50.13 0.52
C ALA A 10 3.04 -49.05 -0.53
N PHE A 11 4.32 -48.71 -0.73
CA PHE A 11 4.77 -47.77 -1.75
C PHE A 11 4.47 -48.24 -3.19
N LEU A 12 4.70 -49.52 -3.51
CA LEU A 12 4.34 -50.07 -4.82
C LEU A 12 2.82 -50.14 -5.05
N SER A 13 2.03 -50.41 -4.01
CA SER A 13 0.56 -50.40 -4.10
C SER A 13 -0.02 -49.00 -4.32
N PHE A 14 0.63 -47.97 -3.76
CA PHE A 14 0.25 -46.57 -3.95
C PHE A 14 0.57 -46.09 -5.37
N TYR A 15 1.75 -46.44 -5.90
CA TYR A 15 2.12 -46.13 -7.28
C TYR A 15 1.24 -46.81 -8.32
N SER A 16 0.81 -48.05 -8.06
CA SER A 16 -0.07 -48.80 -8.97
C SER A 16 -1.52 -48.32 -8.92
N ALA A 17 -2.01 -47.85 -7.76
CA ALA A 17 -3.32 -47.21 -7.65
C ALA A 17 -3.36 -45.84 -8.36
N SER A 18 -2.29 -45.04 -8.23
CA SER A 18 -2.16 -43.75 -8.92
C SER A 18 -2.03 -43.90 -10.44
N LEU A 19 -1.40 -44.98 -10.92
CA LEU A 19 -1.31 -45.30 -12.35
C LEU A 19 -2.66 -45.77 -12.94
N LEU A 20 -3.55 -46.34 -12.12
CA LEU A 20 -4.89 -46.78 -12.54
C LEU A 20 -5.88 -45.60 -12.65
N LEU A 21 -5.73 -44.58 -11.79
CA LEU A 21 -6.51 -43.33 -11.87
C LEU A 21 -6.14 -42.48 -13.10
N LEU A 22 -4.93 -42.67 -13.66
CA LEU A 22 -4.48 -42.05 -14.91
C LEU A 22 -5.06 -42.69 -16.19
N LEU A 23 -5.75 -43.82 -16.08
CA LEU A 23 -6.33 -44.56 -17.23
C LEU A 23 -7.85 -44.43 -17.35
N LEU A 24 -8.51 -43.71 -16.43
CA LEU A 24 -9.92 -43.38 -16.58
C LEU A 24 -10.05 -42.16 -17.49
N PRO A 25 -10.71 -42.27 -18.66
CA PRO A 25 -10.94 -41.12 -19.52
C PRO A 25 -11.96 -40.20 -18.85
N PHE A 26 -11.47 -39.19 -18.13
CA PHE A 26 -12.30 -38.02 -17.84
C PHE A 26 -12.58 -37.35 -19.18
N GLN A 27 -13.83 -37.39 -19.64
CA GLN A 27 -14.25 -36.54 -20.75
C GLN A 27 -14.20 -35.07 -20.28
N PRO A 28 -13.33 -34.23 -20.84
CA PRO A 28 -13.39 -32.80 -20.56
C PRO A 28 -14.56 -32.21 -21.35
N PHE A 29 -15.52 -31.61 -20.66
CA PHE A 29 -16.37 -30.60 -21.28
C PHE A 29 -15.51 -29.36 -21.52
N ALA A 30 -14.77 -29.35 -22.63
CA ALA A 30 -14.00 -28.19 -23.04
C ALA A 30 -14.94 -27.11 -23.58
N ALA A 31 -15.10 -26.02 -22.84
CA ALA A 31 -15.54 -24.75 -23.42
C ALA A 31 -14.36 -24.17 -24.21
N SER A 32 -14.53 -24.00 -25.52
CA SER A 32 -13.49 -23.59 -26.46
C SER A 32 -13.17 -22.10 -26.35
N ARG A 33 -12.44 -21.64 -25.33
CA ARG A 33 -11.76 -20.33 -25.32
C ARG A 33 -10.44 -20.45 -24.57
N GLY A 34 -9.33 -20.10 -25.22
CA GLY A 34 -7.96 -20.28 -24.73
C GLY A 34 -7.55 -19.37 -23.57
N PRO A 35 -6.34 -19.56 -23.00
CA PRO A 35 -5.86 -18.81 -21.83
C PRO A 35 -5.67 -17.32 -22.15
N PHE A 36 -6.04 -16.45 -21.20
CA PHE A 36 -6.18 -15.00 -21.39
C PHE A 36 -4.95 -14.18 -20.98
N LEU A 37 -3.94 -14.80 -20.34
CA LEU A 37 -2.67 -14.11 -20.09
C LEU A 37 -1.86 -14.15 -21.40
N PRO A 38 -1.59 -13.01 -22.05
CA PRO A 38 -0.70 -13.02 -23.20
C PRO A 38 0.65 -13.58 -22.76
N LYS A 39 1.13 -14.63 -23.45
CA LYS A 39 2.51 -15.10 -23.29
C LYS A 39 3.42 -13.92 -23.59
N TYR A 40 4.18 -13.49 -22.60
CA TYR A 40 5.25 -12.53 -22.84
C TYR A 40 6.45 -13.32 -23.36
N ASP A 41 6.72 -13.23 -24.66
CA ASP A 41 7.97 -13.73 -25.22
C ASP A 41 9.12 -12.86 -24.72
N ALA A 42 9.80 -13.33 -23.66
CA ALA A 42 11.00 -12.71 -23.13
C ALA A 42 12.13 -12.61 -24.19
N ASP A 43 12.05 -13.41 -25.26
CA ASP A 43 13.05 -13.48 -26.32
C ASP A 43 12.89 -12.41 -27.42
N ASN A 44 11.84 -11.56 -27.37
CA ASN A 44 11.60 -10.55 -28.41
C ASN A 44 11.47 -9.09 -27.90
N ALA A 45 11.88 -8.80 -26.66
CA ALA A 45 11.93 -7.45 -26.12
C ALA A 45 13.12 -6.65 -26.67
N THR A 46 13.08 -6.31 -27.96
CA THR A 46 13.93 -5.26 -28.58
C THR A 46 13.19 -3.93 -28.74
N LEU A 47 12.03 -3.76 -28.10
CA LEU A 47 11.47 -2.44 -27.85
C LEU A 47 12.15 -1.87 -26.59
N PRO A 48 12.77 -0.68 -26.65
CA PRO A 48 13.36 -0.08 -25.46
C PRO A 48 12.27 0.04 -24.40
N LEU A 49 12.56 -0.41 -23.17
CA LEU A 49 11.72 -0.15 -22.00
C LEU A 49 11.56 1.37 -21.88
N THR A 50 10.49 1.92 -22.45
CA THR A 50 10.07 3.30 -22.18
C THR A 50 9.77 3.39 -20.70
N GLY A 51 10.52 4.23 -19.98
CA GLY A 51 10.33 4.45 -18.55
C GLY A 51 8.91 4.92 -18.23
N ILE A 52 8.46 4.71 -16.98
CA ILE A 52 7.12 5.06 -16.50
C ILE A 52 6.82 6.54 -16.81
N CYS A 53 7.82 7.42 -16.70
CA CYS A 53 7.65 8.83 -17.02
C CYS A 53 7.10 9.04 -18.43
N SER A 54 7.73 8.43 -19.43
CA SER A 54 7.32 8.55 -20.84
C SER A 54 6.01 7.84 -21.14
N ALA A 55 5.72 6.74 -20.45
CA ALA A 55 4.57 5.89 -20.71
C ALA A 55 3.27 6.40 -20.08
N ALA A 56 3.33 7.02 -18.89
CA ALA A 56 2.14 7.33 -18.10
C ALA A 56 2.07 8.78 -17.59
N VAL A 57 3.20 9.49 -17.48
CA VAL A 57 3.23 10.80 -16.82
C VAL A 57 3.33 11.95 -17.83
N THR A 58 4.34 11.94 -18.70
CA THR A 58 4.59 13.06 -19.62
C THR A 58 3.55 13.18 -20.72
N ILE A 59 2.93 12.06 -21.12
CA ILE A 59 1.82 12.04 -22.08
C ILE A 59 0.61 12.84 -21.59
N ASN A 60 0.48 13.01 -20.28
CA ASN A 60 -0.58 13.77 -19.63
C ASN A 60 -0.17 15.23 -19.33
N GLY A 61 1.00 15.68 -19.79
CA GLY A 61 1.47 17.06 -19.63
C GLY A 61 2.18 17.37 -18.31
N TYR A 62 2.51 16.37 -17.50
CA TYR A 62 3.30 16.54 -16.27
C TYR A 62 4.81 16.48 -16.57
N LYS A 63 5.60 17.18 -15.76
CA LYS A 63 7.06 16.97 -15.71
C LYS A 63 7.35 15.67 -14.96
N CYS A 64 8.36 14.94 -15.40
CA CYS A 64 8.73 13.68 -14.76
C CYS A 64 10.24 13.45 -14.85
N GLN A 65 10.82 12.90 -13.78
CA GLN A 65 12.24 12.55 -13.66
C GLN A 65 12.34 11.10 -13.19
N GLU A 66 13.33 10.35 -13.68
CA GLU A 66 13.62 8.98 -13.25
C GLU A 66 15.01 8.94 -12.64
N PHE A 67 15.15 8.20 -11.54
CA PHE A 67 16.35 8.08 -10.75
C PHE A 67 16.65 6.62 -10.48
N ASP A 68 17.94 6.30 -10.46
CA ASP A 68 18.46 5.04 -9.96
C ASP A 68 18.93 5.21 -8.52
N VAL A 69 18.27 4.52 -7.58
CA VAL A 69 18.66 4.48 -6.17
C VAL A 69 19.33 3.14 -5.90
N THR A 70 20.61 3.17 -5.53
CA THR A 70 21.35 1.95 -5.20
C THR A 70 21.25 1.68 -3.70
N THR A 71 20.78 0.49 -3.35
CA THR A 71 20.74 -0.02 -1.97
C THR A 71 22.13 -0.40 -1.49
N ASP A 72 22.30 -0.50 -0.17
CA ASP A 72 23.55 -0.91 0.47
C ASP A 72 23.93 -2.37 0.18
N ASP A 73 22.96 -3.23 -0.12
CA ASP A 73 23.20 -4.60 -0.57
C ASP A 73 23.37 -4.73 -2.10
N GLY A 74 23.19 -3.64 -2.86
CA GLY A 74 23.62 -3.53 -4.26
C GLY A 74 22.51 -3.63 -5.32
N TYR A 75 21.24 -3.75 -4.93
CA TYR A 75 20.11 -3.60 -5.85
C TYR A 75 19.97 -2.16 -6.34
N ILE A 76 19.59 -2.00 -7.61
CA ILE A 76 19.38 -0.69 -8.23
C ILE A 76 17.88 -0.51 -8.47
N LEU A 77 17.27 0.39 -7.71
CA LEU A 77 15.84 0.64 -7.67
C LEU A 77 15.48 1.81 -8.58
N GLY A 78 14.48 1.63 -9.44
CA GLY A 78 13.89 2.70 -10.23
C GLY A 78 12.94 3.55 -9.37
N VAL A 79 13.21 4.85 -9.27
CA VAL A 79 12.36 5.82 -8.56
C VAL A 79 11.99 6.93 -9.52
N LEU A 80 10.70 7.24 -9.64
CA LEU A 80 10.22 8.37 -10.45
C LEU A 80 9.80 9.54 -9.57
N ARG A 81 9.89 10.75 -10.13
CA ARG A 81 9.48 11.99 -9.48
C ARG A 81 8.63 12.85 -10.40
N ILE A 82 7.51 13.34 -9.89
CA ILE A 82 6.62 14.32 -10.49
C ILE A 82 6.72 15.59 -9.64
N PRO A 83 7.60 16.55 -10.01
CA PRO A 83 7.98 17.64 -9.11
C PRO A 83 6.91 18.72 -8.93
N GLU A 84 5.93 18.80 -9.84
CA GLU A 84 4.83 19.76 -9.80
C GLU A 84 3.66 19.33 -10.71
N GLY A 85 2.48 19.89 -10.44
CA GLY A 85 1.28 19.72 -11.27
C GLY A 85 1.34 20.43 -12.62
N ARG A 86 0.35 20.14 -13.48
CA ARG A 86 0.30 20.62 -14.89
C ARG A 86 0.30 22.15 -15.00
N ALA A 87 -0.44 22.82 -14.13
CA ALA A 87 -0.53 24.28 -14.11
C ALA A 87 0.63 24.94 -13.35
N GLY A 88 1.60 24.17 -12.85
CA GLY A 88 2.52 24.61 -11.81
C GLY A 88 1.78 24.84 -10.48
N GLY A 89 2.42 25.57 -9.55
CA GLY A 89 1.87 25.85 -8.22
C GLY A 89 2.54 25.05 -7.11
N GLY A 90 2.37 25.47 -5.84
CA GLY A 90 3.05 24.87 -4.67
C GLY A 90 4.36 25.57 -4.23
N GLY A 91 4.82 26.58 -4.98
CA GLY A 91 6.02 27.36 -4.64
C GLY A 91 7.32 26.55 -4.69
N ALA A 92 8.41 27.12 -4.17
CA ALA A 92 9.73 26.47 -4.19
C ALA A 92 9.88 25.34 -3.16
N ASN A 93 8.99 25.25 -2.16
CA ASN A 93 9.15 24.39 -0.99
C ASN A 93 7.97 23.43 -0.83
N ARG A 94 7.76 22.58 -1.86
CA ARG A 94 6.68 21.60 -1.89
C ARG A 94 6.99 20.42 -0.95
N PRO A 95 6.01 19.95 -0.16
CA PRO A 95 6.21 18.80 0.71
C PRO A 95 6.39 17.52 -0.13
N PRO A 96 7.46 16.73 0.11
CA PRO A 96 7.64 15.48 -0.60
C PRO A 96 6.68 14.40 -0.12
N VAL A 97 6.14 13.62 -1.06
CA VAL A 97 5.34 12.43 -0.79
C VAL A 97 5.88 11.23 -1.55
N LEU A 98 6.14 10.12 -0.86
CA LEU A 98 6.62 8.87 -1.42
C LEU A 98 5.48 7.86 -1.48
N LEU A 99 5.15 7.38 -2.67
CA LEU A 99 4.19 6.32 -2.91
C LEU A 99 4.89 4.99 -3.15
N GLN A 100 4.47 3.97 -2.41
CA GLN A 100 5.04 2.63 -2.45
C GLN A 100 3.96 1.59 -2.75
N HIS A 101 4.15 0.87 -3.85
CA HIS A 101 3.24 -0.18 -4.31
C HIS A 101 3.30 -1.46 -3.44
N GLY A 102 2.35 -2.35 -3.69
CA GLY A 102 2.20 -3.65 -3.02
C GLY A 102 2.94 -4.82 -3.67
N LEU A 103 2.53 -6.03 -3.27
CA LEU A 103 3.05 -7.30 -3.78
C LEU A 103 2.54 -7.58 -5.21
N LEU A 104 3.41 -8.13 -6.08
CA LEU A 104 3.11 -8.48 -7.49
C LEU A 104 2.61 -7.30 -8.36
N VAL A 105 2.91 -6.07 -7.98
CA VAL A 105 2.72 -4.86 -8.79
C VAL A 105 3.99 -4.01 -8.73
N ASP A 106 4.02 -2.91 -9.47
CA ASP A 106 5.09 -1.92 -9.44
C ASP A 106 4.52 -0.48 -9.38
N GLY A 107 5.37 0.53 -9.54
CA GLY A 107 5.01 1.94 -9.47
C GLY A 107 3.97 2.39 -10.50
N ILE A 108 3.81 1.69 -11.63
CA ILE A 108 2.81 2.07 -12.64
C ILE A 108 1.37 1.82 -12.17
N SER A 109 1.18 0.97 -11.14
CA SER A 109 -0.13 0.70 -10.54
C SER A 109 -0.83 1.95 -10.01
N TRP A 110 -0.07 2.97 -9.62
CA TRP A 110 -0.61 4.27 -9.19
C TRP A 110 -1.08 5.17 -10.32
N LEU A 111 -0.82 4.81 -11.58
CA LEU A 111 -0.99 5.64 -12.78
C LEU A 111 -1.89 4.97 -13.84
N MET A 112 -2.67 3.96 -13.45
CA MET A 112 -3.57 3.22 -14.35
C MET A 112 -4.85 3.99 -14.70
N ASN A 113 -5.15 5.06 -13.97
CA ASN A 113 -6.30 5.92 -14.17
C ASN A 113 -5.91 7.24 -14.88
N PRO A 114 -6.90 7.98 -15.44
CA PRO A 114 -6.67 9.34 -15.91
C PRO A 114 -6.09 10.26 -14.81
N PRO A 115 -5.49 11.41 -15.17
CA PRO A 115 -4.87 12.32 -14.20
C PRO A 115 -5.78 12.77 -13.06
N GLU A 116 -7.06 12.95 -13.33
CA GLU A 116 -8.05 13.39 -12.36
C GLU A 116 -8.47 12.28 -11.37
N GLU A 117 -8.00 11.05 -11.57
CA GLU A 117 -8.34 9.84 -10.80
C GLU A 117 -7.11 9.08 -10.29
N SER A 118 -5.91 9.53 -10.63
CA SER A 118 -4.64 8.93 -10.19
C SER A 118 -4.05 9.72 -9.03
N LEU A 119 -3.91 9.10 -7.86
CA LEU A 119 -3.42 9.75 -6.64
C LEU A 119 -2.12 10.54 -6.83
N PRO A 120 -1.06 10.04 -7.49
CA PRO A 120 0.17 10.81 -7.69
C PRO A 120 -0.06 12.12 -8.45
N LEU A 121 -0.93 12.09 -9.46
CA LEU A 121 -1.19 13.22 -10.34
C LEU A 121 -2.06 14.27 -9.64
N ILE A 122 -3.04 13.81 -8.86
CA ILE A 122 -3.84 14.65 -7.96
C ILE A 122 -2.96 15.33 -6.90
N LEU A 123 -2.03 14.59 -6.29
CA LEU A 123 -1.10 15.15 -5.30
C LEU A 123 -0.17 16.21 -5.94
N ALA A 124 0.35 15.96 -7.14
CA ALA A 124 1.17 16.93 -7.86
C ALA A 124 0.39 18.21 -8.19
N ASP A 125 -0.85 18.09 -8.66
CA ASP A 125 -1.75 19.23 -8.92
C ASP A 125 -2.12 19.96 -7.62
N ASN A 126 -2.15 19.28 -6.48
CA ASN A 126 -2.33 19.87 -5.15
C ASN A 126 -1.04 20.41 -4.50
N GLY A 127 0.06 20.49 -5.25
CA GLY A 127 1.28 21.17 -4.84
C GLY A 127 2.26 20.32 -4.04
N PHE A 128 2.15 18.99 -4.06
CA PHE A 128 3.17 18.09 -3.52
C PHE A 128 4.32 17.86 -4.51
N ASP A 129 5.49 17.51 -3.98
CA ASP A 129 6.60 16.92 -4.75
C ASP A 129 6.49 15.40 -4.67
N VAL A 130 6.04 14.77 -5.76
CA VAL A 130 5.58 13.38 -5.72
C VAL A 130 6.68 12.43 -6.18
N TRP A 131 6.93 11.38 -5.40
CA TRP A 131 7.91 10.33 -5.64
C TRP A 131 7.21 8.98 -5.67
N ILE A 132 7.54 8.10 -6.61
CA ILE A 132 7.02 6.72 -6.67
C ILE A 132 8.20 5.77 -6.79
N SER A 133 8.29 4.81 -5.86
CA SER A 133 9.38 3.84 -5.80
C SER A 133 8.97 2.46 -6.30
N ASN A 134 9.91 1.77 -6.95
CA ASN A 134 9.75 0.39 -7.37
C ASN A 134 10.63 -0.53 -6.52
N LEU A 135 10.05 -1.58 -5.94
CA LEU A 135 10.78 -2.55 -5.11
C LEU A 135 11.63 -3.49 -5.96
N ARG A 136 12.73 -3.99 -5.40
CA ARG A 136 13.62 -4.97 -6.06
C ARG A 136 12.85 -6.12 -6.72
N GLY A 137 13.31 -6.53 -7.91
CA GLY A 137 12.75 -7.65 -8.67
C GLY A 137 11.58 -7.30 -9.60
N THR A 138 10.92 -6.15 -9.41
CA THR A 138 9.92 -5.64 -10.37
C THR A 138 10.57 -5.18 -11.68
N GLN A 139 9.80 -5.02 -12.75
CA GLN A 139 10.29 -4.61 -14.08
C GLN A 139 11.25 -3.41 -14.06
N PHE A 140 10.98 -2.40 -13.24
CA PHE A 140 11.78 -1.17 -13.16
C PHE A 140 12.91 -1.23 -12.11
N SER A 141 13.01 -2.31 -11.33
CA SER A 141 14.02 -2.52 -10.28
C SER A 141 14.63 -3.92 -10.34
N ARG A 142 14.77 -4.48 -11.54
CA ARG A 142 15.36 -5.81 -11.80
C ARG A 142 16.86 -5.73 -12.13
N ARG A 143 17.62 -5.01 -11.32
CA ARG A 143 19.07 -4.78 -11.54
C ARG A 143 19.85 -4.85 -10.23
N HIS A 144 21.10 -5.28 -10.33
CA HIS A 144 22.09 -5.31 -9.24
C HIS A 144 23.44 -4.84 -9.75
N LEU A 145 24.31 -4.36 -8.85
CA LEU A 145 25.69 -3.99 -9.19
C LEU A 145 26.55 -5.17 -9.69
N THR A 146 26.20 -6.40 -9.30
CA THR A 146 27.07 -7.59 -9.43
C THR A 146 26.35 -8.90 -9.73
N ILE A 147 25.07 -9.03 -9.38
CA ILE A 147 24.32 -10.29 -9.49
C ILE A 147 23.34 -10.18 -10.65
N ASP A 148 23.43 -11.11 -11.60
CA ASP A 148 22.49 -11.17 -12.72
C ASP A 148 21.13 -11.73 -12.25
N PRO A 149 19.98 -11.19 -12.72
CA PRO A 149 18.65 -11.70 -12.35
C PRO A 149 18.36 -13.16 -12.73
N THR A 150 19.17 -13.79 -13.58
CA THR A 150 19.11 -15.24 -13.85
C THR A 150 19.70 -16.09 -12.74
N ASN A 151 20.51 -15.50 -11.85
CA ASN A 151 21.07 -16.17 -10.68
C ASN A 151 20.03 -16.21 -9.54
N SER A 152 19.89 -17.37 -8.88
CA SER A 152 18.98 -17.55 -7.75
C SER A 152 19.31 -16.64 -6.56
N GLU A 153 20.57 -16.23 -6.39
CA GLU A 153 20.99 -15.30 -5.34
C GLU A 153 20.32 -13.93 -5.46
N PHE A 154 20.02 -13.47 -6.68
CA PHE A 154 19.29 -12.23 -6.93
C PHE A 154 17.87 -12.25 -6.35
N TRP A 155 17.30 -13.43 -6.13
CA TRP A 155 15.95 -13.60 -5.61
C TRP A 155 15.94 -14.06 -4.15
N ASN A 156 17.08 -14.06 -3.47
CA ASN A 156 17.18 -14.53 -2.08
C ASN A 156 16.84 -13.43 -1.06
N TRP A 157 15.63 -12.87 -1.15
CA TRP A 157 15.16 -11.79 -0.28
C TRP A 157 13.67 -11.94 0.04
N THR A 158 13.21 -11.26 1.08
CA THR A 158 11.81 -11.14 1.51
C THR A 158 11.50 -9.70 1.89
N TRP A 159 10.33 -9.42 2.48
CA TRP A 159 10.05 -8.10 3.05
C TRP A 159 11.05 -7.66 4.11
N ASP A 160 11.79 -8.57 4.75
CA ASP A 160 12.85 -8.23 5.69
C ASP A 160 13.90 -7.34 5.02
N GLU A 161 14.40 -7.75 3.85
CA GLU A 161 15.34 -6.98 3.04
C GLU A 161 14.70 -5.70 2.48
N LEU A 162 13.41 -5.73 2.12
CA LEU A 162 12.71 -4.53 1.65
C LEU A 162 12.66 -3.43 2.73
N VAL A 163 12.49 -3.81 3.99
CA VAL A 163 12.48 -2.91 5.15
C VAL A 163 13.87 -2.32 5.39
N ILE A 164 14.91 -3.16 5.46
CA ILE A 164 16.24 -2.72 5.90
C ILE A 164 17.08 -2.08 4.78
N HIS A 165 16.85 -2.45 3.51
CA HIS A 165 17.65 -1.98 2.38
C HIS A 165 16.86 -1.03 1.47
N ASP A 166 15.75 -1.49 0.88
CA ASP A 166 15.02 -0.73 -0.16
C ASP A 166 14.41 0.54 0.40
N LEU A 167 13.49 0.41 1.37
CA LEU A 167 12.72 1.53 1.89
C LEU A 167 13.63 2.57 2.56
N GLN A 168 14.64 2.11 3.31
CA GLN A 168 15.66 2.96 3.92
C GLN A 168 16.41 3.78 2.87
N SER A 169 16.90 3.13 1.81
CA SER A 169 17.68 3.78 0.76
C SER A 169 16.86 4.82 -0.01
N VAL A 170 15.60 4.49 -0.33
CA VAL A 170 14.69 5.42 -1.03
C VAL A 170 14.31 6.62 -0.15
N ILE A 171 13.93 6.41 1.12
CA ILE A 171 13.58 7.52 2.02
C ILE A 171 14.78 8.43 2.24
N ASN A 172 15.98 7.86 2.42
CA ASN A 172 17.21 8.63 2.57
C ASN A 172 17.52 9.44 1.30
N PHE A 173 17.34 8.85 0.13
CA PHE A 173 17.53 9.54 -1.15
C PHE A 173 16.58 10.73 -1.30
N VAL A 174 15.27 10.52 -1.07
CA VAL A 174 14.27 11.60 -1.16
C VAL A 174 14.55 12.69 -0.13
N PHE A 175 14.86 12.33 1.12
CA PHE A 175 15.20 13.30 2.16
C PHE A 175 16.43 14.13 1.77
N ASN A 176 17.49 13.50 1.24
CA ASN A 176 18.70 14.21 0.82
C ASN A 176 18.45 15.13 -0.39
N GLN A 177 17.56 14.72 -1.30
CA GLN A 177 17.25 15.50 -2.49
C GLN A 177 16.36 16.72 -2.18
N THR A 178 15.52 16.63 -1.15
CA THR A 178 14.47 17.62 -0.85
C THR A 178 14.77 18.46 0.39
N GLY A 179 15.61 17.97 1.30
CA GLY A 179 15.88 18.57 2.61
C GLY A 179 14.68 18.51 3.58
N GLN A 180 13.64 17.73 3.27
CA GLN A 180 12.37 17.72 3.99
C GLN A 180 11.98 16.30 4.42
N LYS A 181 11.29 16.19 5.57
CA LYS A 181 10.65 14.94 5.96
C LYS A 181 9.54 14.59 4.97
N THR A 182 9.48 13.32 4.58
CA THR A 182 8.59 12.84 3.52
C THR A 182 7.28 12.30 4.08
N HIS A 183 6.15 12.63 3.45
CA HIS A 183 4.89 11.92 3.68
C HIS A 183 4.94 10.56 2.97
N TYR A 184 4.61 9.48 3.65
CA TYR A 184 4.59 8.15 3.05
C TYR A 184 3.16 7.73 2.69
N VAL A 185 2.97 7.11 1.53
CA VAL A 185 1.73 6.44 1.15
C VAL A 185 2.06 5.03 0.69
N GLY A 186 1.60 4.02 1.42
CA GLY A 186 1.77 2.61 1.07
C GLY A 186 0.46 1.99 0.65
N HIS A 187 0.50 1.07 -0.31
CA HIS A 187 -0.59 0.14 -0.60
C HIS A 187 -0.17 -1.29 -0.32
N SER A 188 -1.05 -2.09 0.30
CA SER A 188 -0.83 -3.53 0.49
C SER A 188 0.51 -3.83 1.19
N MET A 189 1.40 -4.65 0.62
CA MET A 189 2.76 -4.89 1.15
C MET A 189 3.58 -3.61 1.39
N GLY A 190 3.34 -2.52 0.66
CA GLY A 190 3.94 -1.23 0.95
C GLY A 190 3.62 -0.75 2.38
N THR A 191 2.41 -1.01 2.86
CA THR A 191 2.03 -0.69 4.25
C THR A 191 2.78 -1.56 5.27
N LEU A 192 3.00 -2.86 4.98
CA LEU A 192 3.72 -3.78 5.84
C LEU A 192 5.13 -3.27 6.12
N ILE A 193 5.86 -2.97 5.04
CA ILE A 193 7.25 -2.53 5.16
C ILE A 193 7.34 -1.17 5.87
N ALA A 194 6.37 -0.27 5.66
CA ALA A 194 6.31 1.01 6.36
C ALA A 194 6.05 0.84 7.86
N MET A 195 5.09 0.01 8.25
CA MET A 195 4.77 -0.24 9.66
C MET A 195 5.96 -0.86 10.39
N ILE A 196 6.63 -1.85 9.78
CA ILE A 196 7.84 -2.44 10.36
C ILE A 196 8.95 -1.39 10.48
N SER A 197 9.28 -0.64 9.42
CA SER A 197 10.33 0.38 9.48
C SER A 197 10.03 1.49 10.51
N LEU A 198 8.77 1.89 10.67
CA LEU A 198 8.36 2.87 11.68
C LEU A 198 8.54 2.31 13.10
N SER A 199 8.22 1.03 13.31
CA SER A 199 8.45 0.35 14.60
C SER A 199 9.93 0.14 14.92
N GLU A 200 10.79 0.09 13.90
CA GLU A 200 12.25 -0.07 14.01
C GLU A 200 13.02 1.28 14.03
N GLY A 201 12.36 2.42 13.84
CA GLY A 201 12.92 3.75 14.13
C GLY A 201 13.16 4.72 12.97
N ILE A 202 12.57 4.55 11.78
CA ILE A 202 12.77 5.47 10.63
C ILE A 202 11.97 6.80 10.68
N PHE A 203 11.35 7.11 11.82
CA PHE A 203 10.41 8.24 11.97
C PHE A 203 11.07 9.64 11.88
N ASP A 204 12.39 9.74 11.91
CA ASP A 204 13.10 11.02 11.84
C ASP A 204 13.00 11.66 10.44
N LYS A 205 12.87 10.85 9.39
CA LYS A 205 12.79 11.30 7.98
C LYS A 205 11.40 11.18 7.36
N VAL A 206 10.45 10.55 8.07
CA VAL A 206 9.05 10.44 7.64
C VAL A 206 8.19 11.37 8.49
N LYS A 207 7.30 12.13 7.85
CA LYS A 207 6.44 13.11 8.52
C LYS A 207 5.09 12.52 8.94
N SER A 208 4.53 11.64 8.12
CA SER A 208 3.29 10.89 8.36
C SER A 208 3.24 9.68 7.43
N ALA A 209 2.36 8.72 7.71
CA ALA A 209 2.10 7.61 6.81
C ALA A 209 0.61 7.40 6.55
N ALA A 210 0.24 7.22 5.28
CA ALA A 210 -1.05 6.71 4.85
C ALA A 210 -0.89 5.25 4.42
N LEU A 211 -1.66 4.37 5.04
CA LEU A 211 -1.63 2.93 4.88
C LEU A 211 -2.94 2.50 4.23
N LEU A 212 -2.91 2.30 2.91
CA LEU A 212 -4.07 1.88 2.10
C LEU A 212 -4.07 0.36 1.99
N CYS A 213 -5.16 -0.27 2.41
CA CYS A 213 -5.28 -1.73 2.56
C CYS A 213 -4.14 -2.30 3.43
N PRO A 214 -4.08 -1.93 4.72
CA PRO A 214 -2.96 -2.26 5.58
C PRO A 214 -2.78 -3.78 5.75
N ILE A 215 -1.65 -4.29 5.25
CA ILE A 215 -1.21 -5.66 5.43
C ILE A 215 -0.26 -5.70 6.61
N ALA A 216 -0.73 -6.24 7.74
CA ALA A 216 0.10 -6.60 8.88
C ALA A 216 -0.19 -8.06 9.21
N TYR A 217 -1.37 -8.32 9.73
CA TYR A 217 -1.90 -9.67 9.92
C TYR A 217 -2.59 -10.12 8.64
N ILE A 218 -2.48 -11.41 8.34
CA ILE A 218 -3.04 -12.02 7.11
C ILE A 218 -3.56 -13.45 7.39
N SER A 219 -3.95 -13.73 8.63
CA SER A 219 -4.47 -15.05 9.01
C SER A 219 -5.95 -15.24 8.65
N HIS A 220 -6.67 -14.15 8.38
CA HIS A 220 -8.10 -14.16 8.06
C HIS A 220 -8.39 -13.81 6.61
N ILE A 221 -7.37 -13.81 5.74
CA ILE A 221 -7.55 -13.57 4.30
C ILE A 221 -8.60 -14.52 3.72
N THR A 222 -9.47 -13.96 2.88
CA THR A 222 -10.58 -14.69 2.26
C THR A 222 -10.33 -14.97 0.78
N SER A 223 -9.24 -14.44 0.21
CA SER A 223 -8.85 -14.70 -1.18
C SER A 223 -8.60 -16.20 -1.38
N PRO A 224 -9.40 -16.88 -2.23
CA PRO A 224 -9.26 -18.32 -2.45
C PRO A 224 -7.89 -18.70 -2.99
N LEU A 225 -7.36 -17.88 -3.91
CA LEU A 225 -6.08 -18.14 -4.55
C LEU A 225 -4.91 -17.87 -3.59
N ALA A 226 -4.99 -16.83 -2.75
CA ALA A 226 -3.98 -16.59 -1.72
C ALA A 226 -3.96 -17.71 -0.67
N LEU A 227 -5.12 -18.24 -0.27
CA LEU A 227 -5.22 -19.38 0.65
C LEU A 227 -4.62 -20.66 0.06
N VAL A 228 -4.91 -20.96 -1.20
CA VAL A 228 -4.31 -22.11 -1.91
C VAL A 228 -2.79 -21.92 -2.02
N ALA A 229 -2.33 -20.72 -2.40
CA ALA A 229 -0.92 -20.40 -2.46
C ALA A 229 -0.24 -20.59 -1.09
N ALA A 230 -0.80 -20.02 -0.01
CA ALA A 230 -0.23 -20.13 1.33
C ALA A 230 -0.07 -21.58 1.83
N ARG A 231 -0.94 -22.48 1.36
CA ARG A 231 -0.83 -23.94 1.60
C ARG A 231 0.17 -24.61 0.67
N ALA A 232 0.23 -24.24 -0.60
CA ALA A 232 1.16 -24.81 -1.58
C ALA A 232 2.63 -24.40 -1.33
N PHE A 233 2.85 -23.18 -0.81
CA PHE A 233 4.16 -22.67 -0.39
C PHE A 233 4.50 -23.13 1.04
N LEU A 234 4.55 -24.46 1.25
CA LEU A 234 5.25 -25.02 2.40
C LEU A 234 6.74 -24.72 2.22
N GLY A 235 7.32 -23.92 3.14
CA GLY A 235 8.61 -23.27 2.94
C GLY A 235 9.74 -24.22 2.52
N GLU A 236 9.76 -25.42 3.09
CA GLU A 236 10.77 -26.44 2.79
C GLU A 236 10.71 -26.95 1.35
N LEU A 237 9.51 -27.07 0.77
CA LEU A 237 9.33 -27.64 -0.57
C LEU A 237 9.48 -26.58 -1.66
N ALA A 238 8.96 -25.38 -1.43
CA ALA A 238 9.03 -24.30 -2.41
C ALA A 238 10.44 -23.69 -2.51
N GLU A 239 11.17 -23.55 -1.41
CA GLU A 239 12.57 -23.08 -1.47
C GLU A 239 13.51 -24.12 -2.07
N THR A 240 13.29 -25.41 -1.78
CA THR A 240 14.20 -26.47 -2.22
C THR A 240 13.97 -26.84 -3.69
N PHE A 241 12.72 -26.82 -4.17
CA PHE A 241 12.36 -27.34 -5.49
C PHE A 241 11.69 -26.31 -6.41
N GLY A 242 11.31 -25.13 -5.89
CA GLY A 242 10.69 -24.07 -6.68
C GLY A 242 11.72 -23.17 -7.38
N PRO A 243 11.29 -22.41 -8.41
CA PRO A 243 12.13 -21.38 -9.01
C PRO A 243 12.41 -20.26 -8.00
N ALA A 244 13.61 -19.67 -8.03
CA ALA A 244 13.95 -18.57 -7.13
C ALA A 244 13.11 -17.31 -7.42
N GLU A 245 12.89 -17.03 -8.70
CA GLU A 245 11.94 -16.03 -9.18
C GLU A 245 10.53 -16.63 -9.24
N PHE A 246 9.57 -15.94 -8.63
CA PHE A 246 8.15 -16.12 -8.96
C PHE A 246 7.75 -15.11 -10.03
N ASN A 247 7.67 -15.59 -11.28
CA ASN A 247 7.16 -14.81 -12.39
C ASN A 247 5.72 -15.24 -12.74
N PRO A 248 4.70 -14.48 -12.32
CA PRO A 248 3.31 -14.84 -12.57
C PRO A 248 2.91 -14.81 -14.05
N ARG A 249 3.72 -14.20 -14.92
CA ARG A 249 3.55 -14.19 -16.38
C ARG A 249 4.41 -15.25 -17.09
N GLY A 250 5.23 -15.98 -16.34
CA GLY A 250 6.06 -17.06 -16.85
C GLY A 250 5.28 -18.36 -17.06
N GLU A 251 5.85 -19.29 -17.82
CA GLU A 251 5.21 -20.56 -18.20
C GLU A 251 4.85 -21.43 -16.98
N ALA A 252 5.70 -21.46 -15.95
CA ALA A 252 5.44 -22.20 -14.72
C ALA A 252 4.23 -21.65 -13.96
N ALA A 253 4.07 -20.33 -13.89
CA ALA A 253 2.92 -19.71 -13.26
C ALA A 253 1.65 -19.89 -14.08
N ALA A 254 1.73 -19.80 -15.41
CA ALA A 254 0.60 -20.12 -16.28
C ALA A 254 0.09 -21.55 -16.05
N THR A 255 1.01 -22.51 -15.91
CA THR A 255 0.69 -23.91 -15.61
C THR A 255 0.06 -24.08 -14.22
N PHE A 256 0.59 -23.38 -13.21
CA PHE A 256 0.01 -23.38 -11.86
C PHE A 256 -1.39 -22.76 -11.84
N LEU A 257 -1.59 -21.63 -12.53
CA LEU A 257 -2.89 -21.01 -12.70
C LEU A 257 -3.87 -21.99 -13.34
N GLU A 258 -3.52 -22.65 -14.44
CA GLU A 258 -4.40 -23.65 -15.08
C GLU A 258 -4.88 -24.72 -14.10
N TYR A 259 -3.98 -25.19 -13.22
CA TYR A 259 -4.33 -26.15 -12.19
C TYR A 259 -5.30 -25.56 -11.14
N VAL A 260 -5.02 -24.37 -10.61
CA VAL A 260 -5.89 -23.74 -9.60
C VAL A 260 -7.25 -23.34 -10.20
N CYS A 261 -7.28 -22.92 -11.46
CA CYS A 261 -8.50 -22.62 -12.21
C CYS A 261 -9.37 -23.86 -12.46
N ALA A 262 -8.78 -25.06 -12.42
CA ALA A 262 -9.52 -26.31 -12.48
C ALA A 262 -10.10 -26.73 -11.11
N TYR A 263 -9.73 -26.05 -10.01
CA TYR A 263 -10.23 -26.36 -8.68
C TYR A 263 -11.67 -25.85 -8.48
N PRO A 264 -12.60 -26.69 -7.99
CA PRO A 264 -13.99 -26.28 -7.78
C PRO A 264 -14.11 -25.05 -6.87
N GLY A 265 -14.83 -24.02 -7.33
CA GLY A 265 -15.05 -22.77 -6.58
C GLY A 265 -14.11 -21.61 -6.94
N VAL A 266 -13.08 -21.84 -7.77
CA VAL A 266 -12.20 -20.77 -8.27
C VAL A 266 -12.73 -20.23 -9.61
N ASN A 267 -13.09 -18.94 -9.66
CA ASN A 267 -13.51 -18.29 -10.90
C ASN A 267 -12.34 -17.55 -11.56
N CYS A 268 -11.61 -18.25 -12.42
CA CYS A 268 -10.51 -17.65 -13.19
C CYS A 268 -10.95 -16.76 -14.37
N TYR A 269 -12.25 -16.66 -14.67
CA TYR A 269 -12.76 -15.76 -15.69
C TYR A 269 -12.83 -14.30 -15.19
N ASN A 270 -12.68 -14.07 -13.88
CA ASN A 270 -12.51 -12.75 -13.27
C ASN A 270 -11.32 -12.77 -12.30
N PHE A 271 -10.11 -12.82 -12.87
CA PHE A 271 -8.85 -13.05 -12.14
C PHE A 271 -8.57 -12.00 -11.07
N LEU A 272 -8.88 -10.73 -11.34
CA LEU A 272 -8.58 -9.64 -10.41
C LEU A 272 -9.33 -9.81 -9.07
N PRO A 273 -10.67 -9.98 -9.03
CA PRO A 273 -11.39 -10.25 -7.77
C PRO A 273 -10.99 -11.53 -7.03
N ALA A 274 -10.43 -12.53 -7.71
CA ALA A 274 -9.96 -13.75 -7.04
C ALA A 274 -8.78 -13.48 -6.08
N PHE A 275 -8.00 -12.42 -6.33
CA PHE A 275 -6.96 -11.94 -5.42
C PHE A 275 -7.45 -10.83 -4.52
N THR A 276 -8.12 -9.83 -5.10
CA THR A 276 -8.34 -8.54 -4.45
C THR A 276 -9.67 -8.48 -3.70
N GLY A 277 -10.55 -9.45 -3.89
CA GLY A 277 -11.95 -9.37 -3.47
C GLY A 277 -12.80 -8.56 -4.46
N ASN A 278 -14.09 -8.40 -4.17
CA ASN A 278 -15.00 -7.73 -5.10
C ASN A 278 -14.72 -6.22 -5.13
N ASN A 279 -14.25 -5.72 -6.27
CA ASN A 279 -14.01 -4.29 -6.44
C ASN A 279 -15.25 -3.63 -7.05
N CYS A 280 -15.78 -2.60 -6.40
CA CYS A 280 -17.02 -1.95 -6.83
C CYS A 280 -16.81 -1.02 -8.03
N CYS A 281 -15.61 -0.43 -8.12
CA CYS A 281 -15.49 0.92 -8.65
C CYS A 281 -14.38 1.04 -9.71
N LEU A 282 -14.01 -0.08 -10.34
CA LEU A 282 -13.02 -0.12 -11.41
C LEU A 282 -13.64 0.16 -12.78
N ASN A 283 -12.94 0.93 -13.60
CA ASN A 283 -13.29 1.09 -15.02
C ASN A 283 -12.69 -0.05 -15.86
N ALA A 284 -13.32 -0.34 -17.01
CA ALA A 284 -12.85 -1.33 -17.97
C ALA A 284 -11.45 -0.99 -18.51
N SER A 285 -11.18 0.28 -18.83
CA SER A 285 -9.87 0.73 -19.30
C SER A 285 -8.78 0.56 -18.23
N THR A 286 -9.10 0.85 -16.98
CA THR A 286 -8.21 0.65 -15.84
C THR A 286 -7.89 -0.84 -15.63
N SER A 287 -8.91 -1.69 -15.77
CA SER A 287 -8.75 -3.14 -15.69
C SER A 287 -7.87 -3.68 -16.83
N GLU A 288 -8.03 -3.14 -18.04
CA GLU A 288 -7.18 -3.49 -19.19
C GLU A 288 -5.73 -3.03 -18.99
N ALA A 289 -5.52 -1.80 -18.51
CA ALA A 289 -4.20 -1.29 -18.15
C ALA A 289 -3.53 -2.15 -17.07
N TRP A 290 -4.30 -2.64 -16.09
CA TRP A 290 -3.81 -3.59 -15.09
C TRP A 290 -3.34 -4.90 -15.73
N VAL A 291 -4.13 -5.51 -16.62
CA VAL A 291 -3.74 -6.75 -17.31
C VAL A 291 -2.45 -6.57 -18.12
N GLN A 292 -2.24 -5.39 -18.71
CA GLN A 292 -1.04 -5.09 -19.48
C GLN A 292 0.21 -4.91 -18.61
N ASN A 293 0.08 -4.38 -17.39
CA ASN A 293 1.22 -4.01 -16.55
C ASN A 293 1.41 -4.86 -15.28
N ALA A 294 0.41 -5.63 -14.87
CA ALA A 294 0.44 -6.55 -13.73
C ALA A 294 -0.07 -7.95 -14.14
N PRO A 295 0.27 -9.02 -13.40
CA PRO A 295 1.13 -9.04 -12.22
C PRO A 295 2.63 -8.99 -12.55
N GLN A 296 3.41 -8.42 -11.62
CA GLN A 296 4.87 -8.28 -11.66
C GLN A 296 5.55 -9.42 -10.89
N ALA A 297 6.83 -9.67 -11.18
CA ALA A 297 7.61 -10.70 -10.50
C ALA A 297 7.95 -10.34 -9.04
N THR A 298 8.19 -11.36 -8.22
CA THR A 298 8.71 -11.25 -6.85
C THR A 298 9.60 -12.47 -6.55
N SER A 299 10.34 -12.48 -5.45
CA SER A 299 11.03 -13.70 -5.05
C SER A 299 10.06 -14.75 -4.50
N THR A 300 10.31 -16.01 -4.83
CA THR A 300 9.57 -17.13 -4.23
C THR A 300 9.75 -17.14 -2.70
N LYS A 301 10.93 -16.77 -2.21
CA LYS A 301 11.21 -16.65 -0.78
C LYS A 301 10.30 -15.62 -0.09
N ASN A 302 9.98 -14.50 -0.74
CA ASN A 302 9.04 -13.53 -0.21
C ASN A 302 7.62 -14.11 -0.10
N LEU A 303 7.17 -14.88 -1.10
CA LEU A 303 5.87 -15.58 -1.04
C LEU A 303 5.83 -16.66 0.06
N VAL A 304 6.94 -17.36 0.28
CA VAL A 304 7.08 -18.28 1.41
C VAL A 304 6.96 -17.51 2.73
N HIS A 305 7.54 -16.32 2.84
CA HIS A 305 7.41 -15.47 4.04
C HIS A 305 5.94 -15.07 4.29
N PHE A 306 5.21 -14.62 3.26
CA PHE A 306 3.75 -14.39 3.36
C PHE A 306 3.02 -15.64 3.85
N SER A 307 3.37 -16.81 3.31
CA SER A 307 2.75 -18.07 3.71
C SER A 307 3.05 -18.45 5.17
N GLN A 308 4.24 -18.11 5.68
CA GLN A 308 4.57 -18.27 7.09
C GLN A 308 3.73 -17.34 7.98
N ALA A 309 3.51 -16.09 7.58
CA ALA A 309 2.67 -15.14 8.30
C ALA A 309 1.19 -15.58 8.30
N VAL A 310 0.66 -16.07 7.17
CA VAL A 310 -0.71 -16.64 7.10
C VAL A 310 -0.88 -17.79 8.10
N ARG A 311 0.09 -18.71 8.16
CA ARG A 311 0.01 -19.89 9.05
C ARG A 311 0.23 -19.57 10.52
N SER A 312 1.14 -18.65 10.82
CA SER A 312 1.51 -18.31 12.20
C SER A 312 0.57 -17.26 12.82
N GLY A 313 -0.12 -16.46 12.01
CA GLY A 313 -0.97 -15.36 12.44
C GLY A 313 -0.20 -14.19 13.08
N VAL A 314 1.11 -14.13 12.89
CA VAL A 314 1.97 -13.06 13.43
C VAL A 314 2.86 -12.48 12.35
N VAL A 315 3.25 -11.22 12.54
CA VAL A 315 4.30 -10.58 11.75
C VAL A 315 5.64 -10.92 12.40
N SER A 316 6.48 -11.67 11.73
CA SER A 316 7.83 -12.00 12.21
C SER A 316 8.87 -11.81 11.11
N LYS A 317 10.14 -11.89 11.47
CA LYS A 317 11.22 -12.14 10.51
C LYS A 317 11.06 -13.54 9.87
N TYR A 318 11.81 -13.79 8.80
CA TYR A 318 11.75 -15.04 8.05
C TYR A 318 12.04 -16.28 8.90
N ASN A 319 11.22 -17.32 8.81
CA ASN A 319 11.53 -18.60 9.45
C ASN A 319 12.35 -19.48 8.49
N TYR A 320 13.58 -19.83 8.86
CA TYR A 320 14.46 -20.70 8.08
C TYR A 320 14.17 -22.20 8.21
N GLY A 321 12.96 -22.56 8.68
CA GLY A 321 12.47 -23.94 8.74
C GLY A 321 13.00 -24.79 9.89
N SER A 322 14.08 -24.38 10.59
CA SER A 322 14.61 -25.10 11.75
C SER A 322 15.16 -24.18 12.83
N ALA A 323 15.14 -24.66 14.08
CA ALA A 323 15.67 -23.93 15.24
C ALA A 323 17.17 -23.58 15.07
N ASP A 324 17.96 -24.50 14.52
CA ASP A 324 19.39 -24.29 14.28
C ASP A 324 19.64 -23.24 13.19
N ALA A 325 18.85 -23.25 12.11
CA ALA A 325 18.95 -22.26 11.05
C ALA A 325 18.54 -20.86 11.55
N ASN A 326 17.46 -20.77 12.32
CA ASN A 326 17.06 -19.52 12.97
C ASN A 326 18.11 -19.04 13.97
N MET A 327 18.69 -19.94 14.78
CA MET A 327 19.77 -19.60 15.72
C MET A 327 20.99 -19.03 14.98
N LYS A 328 21.36 -19.62 13.84
CA LYS A 328 22.47 -19.13 13.01
C LYS A 328 22.20 -17.74 12.45
N HIS A 329 20.95 -17.42 12.13
CA HIS A 329 20.59 -16.16 11.48
C HIS A 329 20.26 -15.03 12.48
N TYR A 330 19.50 -15.32 13.53
CA TYR A 330 19.00 -14.34 14.49
C TYR A 330 19.67 -14.41 15.87
N GLY A 331 20.47 -15.43 16.15
CA GLY A 331 20.99 -15.71 17.50
C GLY A 331 19.92 -16.25 18.47
N VAL A 332 18.73 -16.58 17.97
CA VAL A 332 17.60 -17.16 18.71
C VAL A 332 16.92 -18.24 17.88
N THR A 333 16.30 -19.24 18.53
CA THR A 333 15.75 -20.44 17.85
C THR A 333 14.44 -20.20 17.07
N SER A 334 13.79 -19.06 17.31
CA SER A 334 12.53 -18.70 16.68
C SER A 334 12.67 -17.35 16.01
N PRO A 335 12.02 -17.14 14.84
CA PRO A 335 12.08 -15.85 14.16
C PRO A 335 11.55 -14.75 15.09
N PRO A 336 12.28 -13.63 15.25
CA PRO A 336 11.82 -12.50 16.04
C PRO A 336 10.48 -11.95 15.53
N VAL A 337 9.53 -11.74 16.44
CA VAL A 337 8.23 -11.10 16.14
C VAL A 337 8.41 -9.59 16.02
N GLN A 338 7.72 -9.00 15.04
CA GLN A 338 7.70 -7.56 14.82
C GLN A 338 6.64 -6.91 15.70
N ASP A 339 7.08 -6.05 16.60
CA ASP A 339 6.21 -5.36 17.55
C ASP A 339 5.75 -4.01 17.02
N LEU A 340 4.64 -4.02 16.29
CA LEU A 340 4.07 -2.82 15.69
C LEU A 340 3.51 -1.82 16.72
N SER A 341 3.37 -2.20 18.00
CA SER A 341 2.99 -1.26 19.06
C SER A 341 4.08 -0.23 19.37
N LYS A 342 5.30 -0.47 18.87
CA LYS A 342 6.44 0.46 18.98
C LYS A 342 6.39 1.63 18.01
N ILE A 343 5.45 1.65 17.05
CA ILE A 343 5.22 2.84 16.25
C ILE A 343 4.87 3.98 17.23
N PRO A 344 5.57 5.14 17.19
CA PRO A 344 5.35 6.19 18.17
C PRO A 344 3.89 6.65 18.20
N HIS A 345 3.27 6.64 19.37
CA HIS A 345 1.86 7.03 19.59
C HIS A 345 1.48 8.41 19.03
N ASP A 346 2.43 9.33 18.90
CA ASP A 346 2.25 10.69 18.39
C ASP A 346 2.50 10.81 16.88
N PHE A 347 2.92 9.72 16.21
CA PHE A 347 3.21 9.70 14.78
C PHE A 347 1.92 9.74 13.94
N PRO A 348 1.73 10.67 12.99
CA PRO A 348 0.48 10.75 12.24
C PRO A 348 0.28 9.57 11.28
N LEU A 349 -0.82 8.84 11.47
CA LEU A 349 -1.25 7.69 10.68
C LEU A 349 -2.63 7.91 10.05
N PHE A 350 -2.76 7.56 8.79
CA PHE A 350 -4.04 7.38 8.11
C PHE A 350 -4.17 5.91 7.67
N LEU A 351 -5.24 5.22 8.03
CA LEU A 351 -5.51 3.84 7.63
C LEU A 351 -6.80 3.82 6.79
N GLY A 352 -6.71 3.38 5.55
CA GLY A 352 -7.86 3.16 4.67
C GLY A 352 -8.03 1.67 4.39
N TYR A 353 -9.20 1.09 4.66
CA TYR A 353 -9.47 -0.34 4.38
C TYR A 353 -10.91 -0.59 3.93
N GLY A 354 -11.11 -1.66 3.16
CA GLY A 354 -12.34 -1.96 2.46
C GLY A 354 -13.09 -3.15 3.05
N GLY A 355 -14.42 -3.15 2.95
CA GLY A 355 -15.25 -4.26 3.43
C GLY A 355 -15.29 -5.47 2.49
N GLN A 356 -14.91 -5.30 1.22
CA GLN A 356 -14.79 -6.37 0.24
C GLN A 356 -13.33 -6.78 -0.02
N ASP A 357 -12.38 -6.27 0.77
CA ASP A 357 -10.96 -6.57 0.61
C ASP A 357 -10.65 -7.99 1.09
N ALA A 358 -10.19 -8.84 0.17
CA ALA A 358 -9.92 -10.25 0.45
C ALA A 358 -8.50 -10.52 0.99
N LEU A 359 -7.64 -9.51 1.06
CA LEU A 359 -6.23 -9.60 1.51
C LEU A 359 -5.96 -8.78 2.77
N SER A 360 -6.46 -7.55 2.84
CA SER A 360 -6.49 -6.72 4.05
C SER A 360 -7.86 -6.86 4.71
N ASP A 361 -8.19 -8.09 5.10
CA ASP A 361 -9.49 -8.45 5.66
C ASP A 361 -9.84 -7.63 6.91
N VAL A 362 -11.14 -7.38 7.11
CA VAL A 362 -11.66 -6.56 8.22
C VAL A 362 -11.20 -7.07 9.59
N GLU A 363 -11.12 -8.38 9.79
CA GLU A 363 -10.67 -8.96 11.06
C GLU A 363 -9.16 -8.78 11.27
N ASP A 364 -8.35 -8.96 10.22
CA ASP A 364 -6.91 -8.71 10.30
C ASP A 364 -6.61 -7.21 10.56
N VAL A 365 -7.36 -6.30 9.95
CA VAL A 365 -7.27 -4.85 10.24
C VAL A 365 -7.73 -4.55 11.66
N ARG A 366 -8.78 -5.23 12.16
CA ARG A 366 -9.23 -5.08 13.56
C ARG A 366 -8.15 -5.48 14.55
N ILE A 367 -7.39 -6.56 14.28
CA ILE A 367 -6.25 -6.97 15.09
C ILE A 367 -5.18 -5.88 15.08
N LEU A 368 -4.83 -5.33 13.92
CA LEU A 368 -3.89 -4.21 13.80
C LEU A 368 -4.33 -2.99 14.62
N LEU A 369 -5.62 -2.63 14.56
CA LEU A 369 -6.16 -1.51 15.33
C LEU A 369 -6.11 -1.75 16.85
N ASP A 370 -6.25 -2.99 17.32
CA ASP A 370 -6.05 -3.31 18.75
C ASP A 370 -4.58 -3.19 19.18
N VAL A 371 -3.64 -3.52 18.29
CA VAL A 371 -2.20 -3.28 18.54
C VAL A 371 -1.89 -1.79 18.61
N LEU A 372 -2.57 -0.97 17.80
CA LEU A 372 -2.42 0.48 17.76
C LEU A 372 -3.38 1.21 18.72
N LYS A 373 -4.02 0.53 19.68
CA LYS A 373 -5.01 1.18 20.57
C LYS A 373 -4.43 2.26 21.49
N SER A 374 -3.13 2.22 21.76
CA SER A 374 -2.42 3.22 22.57
C SER A 374 -1.98 4.44 21.77
N HIS A 375 -2.26 4.48 20.47
CA HIS A 375 -1.96 5.63 19.60
C HIS A 375 -2.86 6.82 19.94
N ASP A 376 -2.33 8.03 19.82
CA ASP A 376 -3.09 9.23 20.16
C ASP A 376 -4.29 9.37 19.21
N GLN A 377 -5.48 9.62 19.77
CA GLN A 377 -6.73 9.61 19.01
C GLN A 377 -6.77 10.65 17.88
N ASP A 378 -6.07 11.78 18.03
CA ASP A 378 -5.95 12.81 17.00
C ASP A 378 -4.86 12.50 15.96
N LYS A 379 -3.98 11.52 16.23
CA LYS A 379 -2.88 11.10 15.36
C LYS A 379 -3.16 9.85 14.54
N ILE A 380 -4.27 9.15 14.79
CA ILE A 380 -4.71 8.02 13.96
C ILE A 380 -6.07 8.30 13.34
N LYS A 381 -6.11 8.39 12.01
CA LYS A 381 -7.36 8.50 11.23
C LYS A 381 -7.65 7.17 10.55
N VAL A 382 -8.80 6.58 10.86
CA VAL A 382 -9.27 5.34 10.22
C VAL A 382 -10.43 5.66 9.29
N GLN A 383 -10.36 5.16 8.06
CA GLN A 383 -11.41 5.25 7.05
C GLN A 383 -11.77 3.85 6.55
N TYR A 384 -13.04 3.48 6.75
CA TYR A 384 -13.61 2.24 6.25
C TYR A 384 -14.53 2.53 5.07
N VAL A 385 -14.39 1.77 3.99
CA VAL A 385 -15.27 1.86 2.80
C VAL A 385 -15.82 0.48 2.50
N GLU A 386 -17.07 0.22 2.89
CA GLU A 386 -17.68 -1.12 2.90
C GLU A 386 -17.62 -1.82 1.55
N GLN A 387 -17.82 -1.08 0.46
CA GLN A 387 -17.87 -1.62 -0.90
C GLN A 387 -16.49 -1.78 -1.58
N TYR A 388 -15.40 -1.28 -0.97
CA TYR A 388 -14.08 -1.34 -1.60
C TYR A 388 -13.45 -2.72 -1.44
N GLY A 389 -12.90 -3.23 -2.54
CA GLY A 389 -11.93 -4.31 -2.58
C GLY A 389 -10.49 -3.79 -2.50
N HIS A 390 -9.52 -4.71 -2.61
CA HIS A 390 -8.12 -4.40 -2.32
C HIS A 390 -7.49 -3.34 -3.24
N VAL A 391 -7.95 -3.24 -4.50
CA VAL A 391 -7.36 -2.30 -5.47
C VAL A 391 -8.20 -1.06 -5.71
N ASP A 392 -9.43 -0.98 -5.21
CA ASP A 392 -10.26 0.23 -5.31
C ASP A 392 -9.55 1.44 -4.67
N PHE A 393 -8.72 1.24 -3.63
CA PHE A 393 -7.93 2.30 -3.00
C PHE A 393 -6.84 2.92 -3.88
N ILE A 394 -6.49 2.30 -5.01
CA ILE A 394 -5.48 2.83 -5.94
C ILE A 394 -6.02 3.00 -7.37
N MET A 395 -7.11 2.31 -7.71
CA MET A 395 -7.67 2.23 -9.05
C MET A 395 -9.17 2.58 -9.12
N GLY A 396 -9.86 2.77 -7.99
CA GLY A 396 -11.27 3.12 -7.96
C GLY A 396 -11.52 4.52 -8.53
N VAL A 397 -12.52 4.66 -9.41
CA VAL A 397 -12.85 5.95 -10.05
C VAL A 397 -13.37 7.00 -9.05
N ASP A 398 -13.96 6.54 -7.94
CA ASP A 398 -14.47 7.35 -6.84
C ASP A 398 -13.45 7.54 -5.70
N ALA A 399 -12.27 6.91 -5.80
CA ALA A 399 -11.22 7.01 -4.79
C ALA A 399 -10.70 8.45 -4.65
N LYS A 400 -10.77 9.24 -5.73
CA LYS A 400 -10.45 10.68 -5.72
C LYS A 400 -11.27 11.46 -4.69
N ASP A 401 -12.56 11.14 -4.58
CA ASP A 401 -13.52 11.87 -3.75
C ASP A 401 -13.55 11.30 -2.33
N LEU A 402 -13.48 9.97 -2.20
CA LEU A 402 -13.62 9.29 -0.91
C LEU A 402 -12.30 9.22 -0.13
N VAL A 403 -11.21 8.82 -0.80
CA VAL A 403 -9.93 8.50 -0.15
C VAL A 403 -8.92 9.62 -0.35
N TYR A 404 -8.63 9.99 -1.60
CA TYR A 404 -7.52 10.89 -1.93
C TYR A 404 -7.76 12.31 -1.45
N ALA A 405 -8.99 12.80 -1.53
CA ALA A 405 -9.36 14.10 -0.97
C ALA A 405 -9.14 14.15 0.56
N THR A 406 -9.46 13.06 1.27
CA THR A 406 -9.24 12.97 2.72
C THR A 406 -7.75 12.88 3.04
N LEU A 407 -7.02 11.99 2.37
CA LEU A 407 -5.58 11.81 2.54
C LEU A 407 -4.81 13.12 2.28
N SER A 408 -5.09 13.79 1.16
CA SER A 408 -4.41 15.04 0.78
C SER A 408 -4.65 16.14 1.81
N ARG A 409 -5.87 16.22 2.35
CA ARG A 409 -6.24 17.18 3.39
C ARG A 409 -5.49 16.93 4.70
N GLU A 410 -5.36 15.68 5.12
CA GLU A 410 -4.60 15.31 6.32
C GLU A 410 -3.09 15.57 6.12
N ALA A 411 -2.55 15.31 4.93
CA ALA A 411 -1.14 15.56 4.63
C ALA A 411 -0.79 17.05 4.50
N LEU A 412 -1.72 17.88 4.01
CA LEU A 412 -1.56 19.34 3.90
C LEU A 412 -1.97 20.11 5.16
N ALA A 413 -2.55 19.44 6.17
CA ALA A 413 -3.00 20.08 7.38
C ALA A 413 -1.86 20.88 8.04
N ALA A 414 -2.08 22.19 8.15
CA ALA A 414 -1.14 23.08 8.81
C ALA A 414 -1.41 23.10 10.32
N LYS A 415 -0.34 23.12 11.12
CA LYS A 415 -0.43 23.38 12.56
C LYS A 415 -0.16 24.86 12.81
N HIS A 416 -1.19 25.58 13.24
CA HIS A 416 -1.15 27.02 13.54
C HIS A 416 -0.92 27.22 15.02
N ALA A 417 0.27 27.69 15.41
CA ALA A 417 0.50 28.16 16.77
C ALA A 417 -0.31 29.44 17.02
N VAL A 418 -1.36 29.34 17.84
CA VAL A 418 -2.27 30.46 18.11
C VAL A 418 -1.50 31.56 18.84
N GLY A 419 -1.44 32.75 18.23
CA GLY A 419 -0.62 33.87 18.72
C GLY A 419 0.86 33.80 18.31
N GLY A 420 1.24 32.86 17.43
CA GLY A 420 2.59 32.76 16.88
C GLY A 420 3.64 32.43 17.94
N SER A 421 4.75 33.17 17.95
CA SER A 421 5.86 32.95 18.89
C SER A 421 5.52 33.32 20.33
N GLN A 422 4.51 34.17 20.55
CA GLN A 422 4.06 34.56 21.89
C GLN A 422 3.10 33.53 22.51
N GLY A 423 2.46 32.70 21.67
CA GLY A 423 1.50 31.70 22.11
C GLY A 423 0.16 32.28 22.55
N TRP A 424 -0.58 31.50 23.34
CA TRP A 424 -1.88 31.87 23.86
C TRP A 424 -1.70 32.68 25.16
N ASP A 425 -1.57 33.99 25.01
CA ASP A 425 -1.26 34.95 26.07
C ASP A 425 -2.07 36.26 25.94
N GLU A 426 -2.29 36.98 27.05
CA GLU A 426 -3.07 38.23 27.09
C GLU A 426 -2.44 39.38 26.29
N SER A 427 -1.13 39.35 26.05
CA SER A 427 -0.41 40.41 25.33
C SER A 427 -0.58 40.35 23.80
N VAL A 428 -1.26 39.33 23.28
CA VAL A 428 -1.34 39.05 21.85
C VAL A 428 -2.59 39.66 21.23
N ASP A 429 -2.42 40.34 20.09
CA ASP A 429 -3.54 40.73 19.22
C ASP A 429 -3.97 39.55 18.34
N PHE A 430 -4.93 38.78 18.85
CA PHE A 430 -5.44 37.59 18.15
C PHE A 430 -6.26 37.91 16.90
N ASP A 431 -6.88 39.08 16.79
CA ASP A 431 -7.61 39.48 15.58
C ASP A 431 -6.63 39.73 14.43
N SER A 432 -5.54 40.47 14.70
CA SER A 432 -4.46 40.66 13.74
C SER A 432 -3.81 39.35 13.36
N TRP A 433 -3.48 38.50 14.33
CA TRP A 433 -2.90 37.18 14.07
C TRP A 433 -3.81 36.31 13.20
N ALA A 434 -5.09 36.17 13.55
CA ALA A 434 -6.03 35.33 12.83
C ALA A 434 -6.28 35.84 11.41
N SER A 435 -6.32 37.17 11.20
CA SER A 435 -6.51 37.78 9.88
C SER A 435 -5.33 37.56 8.92
N ALA A 436 -4.14 37.30 9.45
CA ALA A 436 -2.95 36.99 8.67
C ALA A 436 -2.84 35.50 8.27
N GLN A 437 -3.71 34.64 8.81
CA GLN A 437 -3.73 33.21 8.52
C GLN A 437 -4.84 32.85 7.51
N THR A 438 -4.65 31.74 6.82
CA THR A 438 -5.71 31.07 6.07
C THR A 438 -5.93 29.69 6.68
N PHE A 439 -7.11 29.46 7.24
CA PHE A 439 -7.47 28.20 7.87
C PHE A 439 -8.24 27.30 6.92
N LYS A 440 -7.78 26.07 6.76
CA LYS A 440 -8.39 25.04 5.92
C LYS A 440 -8.95 23.92 6.78
N VAL A 441 -9.95 23.21 6.27
CA VAL A 441 -10.43 21.98 6.90
C VAL A 441 -9.25 21.01 6.97
N GLY A 442 -9.03 20.40 8.13
CA GLY A 442 -7.89 19.53 8.41
C GLY A 442 -6.82 20.20 9.28
N ASP A 443 -6.67 21.53 9.21
CA ASP A 443 -5.68 22.28 9.99
C ASP A 443 -5.88 22.10 11.51
N GLU A 444 -4.80 22.27 12.25
CA GLU A 444 -4.75 22.18 13.70
C GLU A 444 -4.44 23.56 14.30
N LEU A 445 -5.14 23.95 15.37
CA LEU A 445 -4.82 25.11 16.18
C LEU A 445 -4.08 24.64 17.43
N GLU A 446 -2.85 25.09 17.62
CA GLU A 446 -2.04 24.78 18.79
C GLU A 446 -2.04 25.96 19.76
N PHE A 447 -2.70 25.78 20.90
CA PHE A 447 -2.74 26.72 22.00
C PHE A 447 -1.67 26.34 23.02
N LYS A 448 -0.56 27.09 23.05
CA LYS A 448 0.51 26.94 24.06
C LYS A 448 0.40 28.04 25.11
N TYR A 449 0.33 27.67 26.38
CA TYR A 449 0.15 28.60 27.48
C TYR A 449 0.64 28.02 28.82
N THR A 450 0.82 28.87 29.83
CA THR A 450 1.20 28.39 31.17
C THR A 450 0.02 27.69 31.84
N ALA A 451 0.15 26.39 32.11
CA ALA A 451 -0.88 25.61 32.79
C ALA A 451 -1.22 26.22 34.16
N GLY A 452 -2.52 26.35 34.45
CA GLY A 452 -3.03 26.98 35.68
C GLY A 452 -3.11 28.51 35.64
N LEU A 453 -2.47 29.17 34.68
CA LEU A 453 -2.62 30.62 34.44
C LEU A 453 -3.70 30.89 33.39
N HIS A 454 -3.68 30.11 32.31
CA HIS A 454 -4.64 30.21 31.23
C HIS A 454 -5.34 28.89 30.98
N SER A 455 -6.41 28.97 30.19
CA SER A 455 -7.18 27.85 29.67
C SER A 455 -7.66 28.16 28.25
N VAL A 456 -8.21 27.18 27.57
CA VAL A 456 -8.89 27.36 26.29
C VAL A 456 -10.32 26.85 26.43
N VAL A 457 -11.29 27.72 26.22
CA VAL A 457 -12.71 27.33 26.14
C VAL A 457 -13.23 27.57 24.73
N GLU A 458 -14.00 26.61 24.22
CA GLU A 458 -14.73 26.78 22.97
C GLU A 458 -16.14 27.32 23.27
N LEU A 459 -16.53 28.43 22.64
CA LEU A 459 -17.78 29.11 22.90
C LEU A 459 -18.85 28.74 21.85
N ALA A 460 -20.11 28.70 22.30
CA ALA A 460 -21.24 28.22 21.50
C ALA A 460 -21.54 29.06 20.24
N GLY A 461 -21.06 30.31 20.17
CA GLY A 461 -21.24 31.17 19.02
C GLY A 461 -20.82 32.61 19.26
N GLU A 462 -21.09 33.47 18.27
CA GLU A 462 -20.63 34.86 18.27
C GLU A 462 -21.16 35.67 19.45
N SER A 463 -22.40 35.43 19.88
CA SER A 463 -22.98 36.13 21.03
C SER A 463 -22.20 35.84 22.31
N ALA A 464 -21.93 34.56 22.59
CA ALA A 464 -21.13 34.14 23.75
C ALA A 464 -19.69 34.67 23.68
N TYR A 465 -19.10 34.71 22.48
CA TYR A 465 -17.77 35.29 22.24
C TYR A 465 -17.71 36.79 22.53
N LYS A 466 -18.74 37.54 22.12
CA LYS A 466 -18.80 38.99 22.36
C LYS A 466 -19.01 39.29 23.84
N SER A 467 -19.86 38.53 24.52
CA SER A 467 -20.16 38.73 25.95
C SER A 467 -19.21 38.03 26.91
N CYS A 468 -18.22 37.28 26.42
CA CYS A 468 -17.35 36.43 27.23
C CYS A 468 -18.16 35.47 28.14
N ASP A 469 -19.22 34.87 27.59
CA ASP A 469 -20.03 33.90 28.32
C ASP A 469 -19.33 32.53 28.39
N ILE A 470 -18.37 32.43 29.31
CA ILE A 470 -17.62 31.19 29.57
C ILE A 470 -18.53 30.09 30.14
N GLY A 471 -19.65 30.45 30.77
CA GLY A 471 -20.57 29.50 31.41
C GLY A 471 -21.34 28.61 30.41
N SER A 472 -21.43 29.01 29.14
CA SER A 472 -22.06 28.25 28.06
C SER A 472 -21.05 27.56 27.13
N ALA A 473 -19.82 27.37 27.60
CA ALA A 473 -18.76 26.73 26.82
C ALA A 473 -19.17 25.32 26.34
N LEU A 474 -18.83 25.03 25.08
CA LEU A 474 -18.99 23.72 24.46
C LEU A 474 -17.92 22.73 24.92
N ASP A 475 -16.73 23.24 25.20
CA ASP A 475 -15.57 22.46 25.65
C ASP A 475 -14.58 23.34 26.45
N SER A 476 -13.75 22.71 27.28
CA SER A 476 -12.74 23.38 28.12
C SER A 476 -11.48 22.53 28.26
N LEU A 477 -10.34 23.15 27.92
CA LEU A 477 -9.02 22.52 27.89
C LEU A 477 -8.05 23.30 28.79
N ASN A 478 -7.33 22.58 29.65
CA ASN A 478 -6.52 23.18 30.73
C ASN A 478 -5.09 22.58 30.82
N GLY A 479 -4.58 22.00 29.73
CA GLY A 479 -3.36 21.19 29.73
C GLY A 479 -2.03 21.94 29.58
N GLY A 480 -2.05 23.27 29.39
CA GLY A 480 -0.85 24.08 29.10
C GLY A 480 -0.33 23.97 27.66
N SER A 481 -0.69 22.91 26.95
CA SER A 481 -0.55 22.85 25.49
C SER A 481 -1.68 22.00 24.95
N ASN A 482 -2.60 22.61 24.21
CA ASN A 482 -3.75 21.92 23.65
C ASN A 482 -3.83 22.15 22.15
N THR A 483 -4.22 21.09 21.43
CA THR A 483 -4.41 21.15 19.97
C THR A 483 -5.88 20.94 19.65
N VAL A 484 -6.44 21.79 18.80
CA VAL A 484 -7.83 21.72 18.35
C VAL A 484 -7.86 21.57 16.83
N LYS A 485 -8.45 20.47 16.33
CA LYS A 485 -8.56 20.21 14.89
C LYS A 485 -9.74 20.93 14.25
N LEU A 486 -9.54 21.55 13.09
CA LEU A 486 -10.56 22.22 12.28
C LEU A 486 -11.22 21.21 11.33
N SER A 487 -12.16 20.44 11.84
CA SER A 487 -12.76 19.29 11.12
C SER A 487 -13.82 19.63 10.09
N LYS A 488 -14.34 20.86 10.08
CA LYS A 488 -15.40 21.31 9.16
C LYS A 488 -15.30 22.80 8.82
N PRO A 489 -15.83 23.25 7.67
CA PRO A 489 -15.95 24.67 7.37
C PRO A 489 -16.82 25.40 8.39
N GLY A 490 -16.58 26.71 8.52
CA GLY A 490 -17.36 27.59 9.41
C GLY A 490 -16.51 28.32 10.43
N THR A 491 -17.17 29.09 11.27
CA THR A 491 -16.51 29.91 12.30
C THR A 491 -16.63 29.26 13.67
N ARG A 492 -15.50 29.15 14.36
CA ARG A 492 -15.40 28.70 15.77
C ARG A 492 -14.83 29.83 16.61
N TYR A 493 -15.20 29.83 17.90
CA TYR A 493 -14.89 30.91 18.83
C TYR A 493 -14.19 30.33 20.05
N PHE A 494 -13.04 30.88 20.39
CA PHE A 494 -12.23 30.43 21.52
C PHE A 494 -11.93 31.60 22.45
N ALA A 495 -11.89 31.35 23.75
CA ALA A 495 -11.52 32.34 24.76
C ALA A 495 -10.73 31.69 25.89
N CYS A 496 -10.03 32.51 26.68
CA CYS A 496 -9.48 32.07 27.95
C CYS A 496 -10.60 32.05 29.00
N GLY A 497 -10.74 30.93 29.71
CA GLY A 497 -11.73 30.76 30.78
C GLY A 497 -11.30 31.36 32.12
N THR A 498 -10.06 31.85 32.25
CA THR A 498 -9.58 32.50 33.48
C THR A 498 -10.34 33.83 33.68
N PRO A 499 -10.87 34.11 34.88
CA PRO A 499 -11.68 35.30 35.13
C PRO A 499 -11.00 36.60 34.70
N GLY A 500 -11.67 37.38 33.84
CA GLY A 500 -11.19 38.67 33.35
C GLY A 500 -10.32 38.60 32.08
N HIS A 501 -9.79 37.43 31.69
CA HIS A 501 -8.86 37.34 30.55
C HIS A 501 -9.58 37.51 29.21
N CYS A 502 -10.77 36.93 29.06
CA CYS A 502 -11.57 37.08 27.84
C CYS A 502 -11.97 38.55 27.61
N GLU A 503 -12.36 39.25 28.67
CA GLU A 503 -12.74 40.67 28.64
C GLU A 503 -11.55 41.56 28.31
N GLN A 504 -10.34 41.14 28.68
CA GLN A 504 -9.07 41.79 28.34
C GLN A 504 -8.58 41.48 26.92
N GLY A 505 -9.33 40.67 26.14
CA GLY A 505 -9.03 40.41 24.74
C GLY A 505 -8.38 39.06 24.45
N MET A 506 -8.21 38.20 25.47
CA MET A 506 -7.66 36.85 25.29
C MET A 506 -8.70 35.89 24.71
N LYS A 507 -9.07 36.14 23.46
CA LYS A 507 -10.07 35.41 22.68
C LYS A 507 -9.78 35.51 21.18
N VAL A 508 -10.13 34.48 20.43
CA VAL A 508 -9.91 34.42 18.99
C VAL A 508 -11.11 33.81 18.27
N LYS A 509 -11.46 34.37 17.13
CA LYS A 509 -12.40 33.77 16.17
C LYS A 509 -11.63 33.16 15.01
N ILE A 510 -11.98 31.94 14.64
CA ILE A 510 -11.30 31.19 13.58
C ILE A 510 -12.33 30.82 12.53
N THR A 511 -12.14 31.30 11.30
CA THR A 511 -13.02 30.98 10.16
C THR A 511 -12.29 30.03 9.23
N THR A 512 -12.84 28.83 9.07
CA THR A 512 -12.30 27.78 8.21
C THR A 512 -13.02 27.79 6.87
N ALA A 513 -12.28 27.88 5.76
CA ALA A 513 -12.84 27.90 4.42
C ALA A 513 -13.49 26.56 4.02
N ALA A 514 -14.50 26.61 3.15
CA ALA A 514 -15.01 25.43 2.45
C ALA A 514 -14.02 25.01 1.35
N ALA A 515 -13.93 23.70 1.05
CA ALA A 515 -13.11 23.23 -0.06
C ALA A 515 -13.68 23.76 -1.38
N ASP A 516 -12.84 24.38 -2.23
CA ASP A 516 -13.25 24.86 -3.54
C ASP A 516 -13.62 23.66 -4.43
N GLY A 517 -14.88 23.57 -4.83
CA GLY A 517 -15.37 22.58 -5.79
C GLY A 517 -14.80 22.85 -7.18
N SER A 518 -14.02 21.90 -7.71
CA SER A 518 -13.49 21.95 -9.07
C SER A 518 -14.61 22.02 -10.11
N SER A 519 -14.37 22.88 -11.12
CA SER A 519 -15.31 23.31 -12.15
C SER A 519 -15.69 22.21 -13.14
N SER A 520 -16.95 22.23 -13.54
CA SER A 520 -17.58 21.43 -14.60
C SER A 520 -16.79 21.40 -15.92
N THR A 521 -16.43 20.19 -16.38
CA THR A 521 -15.94 19.94 -17.73
C THR A 521 -17.08 19.62 -18.70
N THR A 522 -17.20 20.44 -19.73
CA THR A 522 -18.08 20.28 -20.89
C THR A 522 -17.58 19.19 -21.85
N THR A 523 -18.47 18.28 -22.23
CA THR A 523 -18.26 17.18 -23.21
C THR A 523 -18.32 17.67 -24.66
N PRO A 524 -17.52 17.10 -25.58
CA PRO A 524 -18.00 16.85 -26.96
C PRO A 524 -17.72 15.40 -27.46
N PRO A 525 -18.29 15.00 -28.63
CA PRO A 525 -18.92 13.69 -28.81
C PRO A 525 -18.11 12.61 -29.56
N SER A 526 -18.62 11.38 -29.41
CA SER A 526 -18.19 10.10 -29.97
C SER A 526 -18.04 10.04 -31.49
N SER A 527 -17.05 9.26 -31.96
CA SER A 527 -17.01 8.73 -33.32
C SER A 527 -16.79 7.22 -33.34
N LYS A 528 -17.49 6.55 -34.27
CA LYS A 528 -17.51 5.10 -34.52
C LYS A 528 -16.42 4.69 -35.53
N GLY A 529 -15.88 3.48 -35.39
CA GLY A 529 -15.20 2.74 -36.46
C GLY A 529 -14.45 1.53 -35.86
N ALA A 530 -14.95 0.31 -36.00
CA ALA A 530 -14.81 -0.63 -37.14
C ALA A 530 -13.75 -1.71 -36.83
N ALA A 531 -14.17 -2.97 -36.89
CA ALA A 531 -13.38 -4.16 -36.59
C ALA A 531 -12.35 -4.48 -37.69
N PRO A 532 -11.33 -5.29 -37.36
CA PRO A 532 -10.81 -6.24 -38.35
C PRO A 532 -10.67 -7.69 -37.84
N SER A 533 -11.21 -8.56 -38.69
CA SER A 533 -10.79 -9.89 -39.14
C SER A 533 -9.74 -10.72 -38.37
N THR A 534 -10.16 -11.97 -38.17
CA THR A 534 -9.42 -13.20 -37.87
C THR A 534 -8.25 -13.50 -38.82
N SER A 535 -7.15 -14.01 -38.26
CA SER A 535 -6.29 -14.98 -38.95
C SER A 535 -5.76 -16.02 -37.97
N ALA A 536 -5.77 -17.28 -38.41
CA ALA A 536 -5.31 -18.45 -37.69
C ALA A 536 -3.86 -18.75 -38.06
N ALA A 537 -3.08 -19.26 -37.10
CA ALA A 537 -1.89 -20.06 -37.40
C ALA A 537 -1.59 -21.04 -36.25
N SER A 538 -1.13 -22.21 -36.67
CA SER A 538 -1.11 -23.49 -35.98
C SER A 538 0.09 -23.71 -35.05
N ALA A 539 -0.08 -24.68 -34.17
CA ALA A 539 0.85 -25.16 -33.15
C ALA A 539 2.18 -25.74 -33.67
N HIS A 540 3.19 -25.67 -32.80
CA HIS A 540 4.21 -26.72 -32.66
C HIS A 540 4.48 -26.98 -31.17
N LEU A 541 4.17 -28.20 -30.73
CA LEU A 541 4.54 -28.77 -29.42
C LEU A 541 5.97 -29.31 -29.50
N GLN A 542 6.77 -29.13 -28.44
CA GLN A 542 7.55 -30.22 -27.82
C GLN A 542 8.14 -29.82 -26.45
N SER A 543 8.04 -30.78 -25.50
CA SER A 543 8.73 -30.92 -24.20
C SER A 543 8.09 -30.34 -22.93
N LEU A 544 7.14 -31.07 -22.34
CA LEU A 544 6.46 -30.78 -21.04
C LEU A 544 6.64 -31.88 -19.96
N GLY A 545 7.65 -32.75 -20.08
CA GLY A 545 7.69 -33.99 -19.29
C GLY A 545 8.13 -33.89 -17.82
N PHE A 546 8.76 -32.79 -17.38
CA PHE A 546 9.43 -32.76 -16.07
C PHE A 546 8.79 -31.79 -15.06
N PHE A 547 8.18 -30.69 -15.52
CA PHE A 547 7.62 -29.65 -14.66
C PHE A 547 6.23 -29.99 -14.10
N ALA A 548 5.40 -30.74 -14.84
CA ALA A 548 4.08 -31.17 -14.39
C ALA A 548 4.15 -32.15 -13.20
N LEU A 549 5.25 -32.89 -13.07
CA LEU A 549 5.41 -33.96 -12.08
C LEU A 549 5.71 -33.39 -10.67
N VAL A 550 6.42 -32.26 -10.58
CA VAL A 550 6.70 -31.57 -9.31
C VAL A 550 5.47 -30.81 -8.83
N ALA A 551 4.76 -30.09 -9.71
CA ALA A 551 3.53 -29.38 -9.37
C ALA A 551 2.42 -30.33 -8.89
N SER A 552 2.28 -31.49 -9.54
CA SER A 552 1.30 -32.51 -9.14
C SER A 552 1.64 -33.16 -7.79
N LEU A 553 2.93 -33.35 -7.49
CA LEU A 553 3.38 -33.92 -6.22
C LEU A 553 3.17 -32.95 -5.06
N LEU A 554 3.45 -31.66 -5.26
CA LEU A 554 3.24 -30.60 -4.26
C LEU A 554 1.76 -30.42 -3.90
N VAL A 555 0.86 -30.47 -4.90
CA VAL A 555 -0.58 -30.37 -4.62
C VAL A 555 -1.13 -31.65 -4.00
N SER A 556 -0.64 -32.82 -4.42
CA SER A 556 -1.07 -34.09 -3.83
C SER A 556 -0.68 -34.16 -2.35
N LEU A 557 0.50 -33.67 -1.95
CA LEU A 557 0.89 -33.59 -0.54
C LEU A 557 0.09 -32.53 0.25
N ALA A 558 -0.30 -31.42 -0.38
CA ALA A 558 -1.11 -30.38 0.26
C ALA A 558 -2.60 -30.77 0.48
N LEU A 559 -3.09 -31.80 -0.21
CA LEU A 559 -4.46 -32.33 -0.04
C LEU A 559 -4.58 -33.42 1.04
N PHE A 560 -3.46 -33.87 1.62
CA PHE A 560 -3.42 -34.92 2.63
C PHE A 560 -3.07 -34.43 4.05
N PHE A 561 -2.96 -33.12 4.28
CA PHE A 561 -2.74 -32.51 5.60
C PHE A 561 -3.77 -31.43 5.94
#